data_AF-A0A0J7KZG4-F1
#
_entry.id   AF-A0A0J7KZG4-F1
#
_cell.length_a   1.000
_cell.length_b   1.000
_cell.length_c   1.000
_cell.angle_alpha   90.00
_cell.angle_beta   90.00
_cell.angle_gamma   90.00
#
_symmetry.space_group_name_H-M   'P 1'
#
loop_
_entity.id
_entity.type
_entity.pdbx_description
1 polymer ?
#
loop_
_entity_poly.entity_id
_entity_poly.type
_entity_poly.pdbx_seq_one_letter_code
_entity_poly.pdbx_strand_id
1 'polypeptide(L)'
;MYNVNVGSETYSFIAIDACLKPGPRRPFNFVGILDQQEIDKIQQLVNQSKESNADYAIVFGHYPTSCILSQSDTNIRNILDACLTHTLIIRYRLAAVDHGQFSFIDLKHNDWPVALITNPKNMLFMMPQKENSKSIITSTHVRILAFSTVSLKTVEIQLDHEVRVIDKEDREKVVSHYFSLDGSWLSSRILPKLVLMFNVVHIFQFLFAITLVLSVVPLCLLRLLHIYYKNRQLHRPRLRIKFFHSWLRKLWILSTIDKAFYGLVLYALYLTVGPWTVGEIIEDHIGVIFVWGIFIGNRYLPGAFTYAYGYFQLCCFHLPLMLILAHRVDRSYLYGLDYKKLKILRGYPCRNFV
;
A
#
# COMPACT_ATOMS: atom_id res chain seq x y z
N MET A 1 6.35 -26.54 -18.61
CA MET A 1 6.49 -27.43 -17.44
C MET A 1 7.87 -28.07 -17.50
N TYR A 2 8.54 -28.21 -16.37
CA TYR A 2 9.85 -28.84 -16.29
C TYR A 2 9.87 -29.80 -15.10
N ASN A 3 10.25 -31.05 -15.33
CA ASN A 3 10.24 -32.08 -14.30
C ASN A 3 11.67 -32.35 -13.82
N VAL A 4 11.83 -32.44 -12.50
CA VAL A 4 13.10 -32.75 -11.86
C VAL A 4 12.91 -33.93 -10.93
N ASN A 5 13.73 -34.97 -11.13
CA ASN A 5 13.73 -36.13 -10.26
C ASN A 5 14.82 -35.95 -9.20
N VAL A 6 14.43 -35.98 -7.93
CA VAL A 6 15.36 -35.91 -6.80
C VAL A 6 15.15 -37.15 -5.94
N GLY A 7 16.07 -38.10 -6.04
CA GLY A 7 15.90 -39.41 -5.42
C GLY A 7 14.76 -40.21 -6.06
N SER A 8 13.78 -40.62 -5.25
CA SER A 8 12.56 -41.31 -5.70
C SER A 8 11.40 -40.36 -6.01
N GLU A 9 11.55 -39.06 -5.76
CA GLU A 9 10.48 -38.07 -5.88
C GLU A 9 10.61 -37.26 -7.18
N THR A 10 9.48 -36.96 -7.81
CA THR A 10 9.39 -36.17 -9.04
C THR A 10 8.71 -34.83 -8.79
N TYR A 11 9.43 -33.74 -9.09
CA TYR A 11 8.96 -32.36 -8.91
C TYR A 11 8.64 -31.73 -10.28
N SER A 12 7.39 -31.32 -10.49
CA SER A 12 6.93 -30.60 -11.68
C SER A 12 6.89 -29.10 -11.44
N PHE A 13 7.66 -28.34 -12.22
CA PHE A 13 7.71 -26.88 -12.15
C PHE A 13 6.86 -26.28 -13.28
N ILE A 14 5.88 -25.45 -12.91
CA ILE A 14 4.96 -24.77 -13.84
C ILE A 14 5.14 -23.26 -13.64
N ALA A 15 5.69 -22.60 -14.65
CA ALA A 15 5.81 -21.15 -14.67
C ALA A 15 4.55 -20.52 -15.30
N ILE A 16 4.00 -19.51 -14.63
CA ILE A 16 2.90 -18.68 -15.14
C ILE A 16 3.45 -17.29 -15.45
N ASP A 17 3.34 -16.91 -16.72
CA ASP A 17 3.57 -15.54 -17.17
C ASP A 17 2.21 -14.86 -17.33
N ALA A 18 1.86 -13.99 -16.39
CA ALA A 18 0.65 -13.16 -16.49
C ALA A 18 0.99 -11.71 -16.91
N CYS A 19 2.17 -11.48 -17.50
CA CYS A 19 2.54 -10.14 -17.95
C CYS A 19 1.69 -9.73 -19.15
N LEU A 20 1.13 -8.53 -19.09
CA LEU A 20 0.40 -7.93 -20.20
C LEU A 20 1.30 -7.75 -21.42
N LYS A 21 0.80 -8.14 -22.60
CA LYS A 21 1.42 -7.95 -23.91
C LYS A 21 0.34 -7.40 -24.86
N PRO A 22 0.42 -6.12 -25.32
CA PRO A 22 1.27 -5.07 -24.79
C PRO A 22 0.79 -4.62 -23.40
N GLY A 23 1.74 -4.41 -22.49
CA GLY A 23 1.47 -3.98 -21.13
C GLY A 23 1.98 -2.58 -20.81
N PRO A 24 1.36 -1.87 -19.86
CA PRO A 24 1.93 -0.65 -19.33
C PRO A 24 3.34 -0.92 -18.78
N ARG A 25 4.34 -0.20 -19.30
CA ARG A 25 5.70 -0.25 -18.74
C ARG A 25 5.70 0.29 -17.30
N ARG A 26 6.77 -0.01 -16.56
CA ARG A 26 6.98 0.56 -15.23
C ARG A 26 6.72 2.09 -15.26
N PRO A 27 5.94 2.64 -14.34
CA PRO A 27 5.53 2.07 -13.06
C PRO A 27 4.16 1.38 -13.03
N PHE A 28 3.41 1.20 -14.12
CA PHE A 28 2.03 0.69 -14.06
C PHE A 28 1.90 -0.84 -14.21
N ASN A 29 3.02 -1.56 -14.11
CA ASN A 29 3.09 -3.01 -14.31
C ASN A 29 2.79 -3.81 -13.03
N PHE A 30 1.58 -3.68 -12.49
CA PHE A 30 1.20 -4.30 -11.21
C PHE A 30 0.03 -5.29 -11.29
N VAL A 31 -0.63 -5.34 -12.44
CA VAL A 31 -1.76 -6.23 -12.70
C VAL A 31 -1.32 -7.22 -13.76
N GLY A 32 -1.47 -8.50 -13.43
CA GLY A 32 -1.33 -9.55 -14.41
C GLY A 32 -2.68 -9.84 -15.05
N ILE A 33 -2.69 -10.28 -16.30
CA ILE A 33 -3.90 -10.79 -16.96
C ILE A 33 -3.56 -12.14 -17.56
N LEU A 34 -4.54 -13.03 -17.52
CA LEU A 34 -4.49 -14.29 -18.23
C LEU A 34 -5.72 -14.38 -19.12
N ASP A 35 -5.49 -14.60 -20.41
CA ASP A 35 -6.55 -14.87 -21.37
C ASP A 35 -7.12 -16.29 -21.20
N GLN A 36 -8.17 -16.62 -21.95
CA GLN A 36 -8.76 -17.96 -21.89
C GLN A 36 -7.78 -19.05 -22.35
N GLN A 37 -6.97 -18.78 -23.38
CA GLN A 37 -6.06 -19.77 -23.95
C GLN A 37 -4.93 -20.13 -22.99
N GLU A 38 -4.39 -19.13 -22.28
CA GLU A 38 -3.39 -19.26 -21.24
C GLU A 38 -3.96 -20.01 -20.04
N ILE A 39 -5.21 -19.73 -19.66
CA ILE A 39 -5.90 -20.46 -18.59
C ILE A 39 -6.09 -21.93 -18.97
N ASP A 40 -6.57 -22.22 -20.17
CA ASP A 40 -6.75 -23.58 -20.67
C ASP A 40 -5.40 -24.31 -20.75
N LYS A 41 -4.35 -23.61 -21.17
CA LYS A 41 -2.98 -24.13 -21.20
C LYS A 41 -2.44 -24.41 -19.80
N ILE A 42 -2.68 -23.53 -18.84
CA ILE A 42 -2.29 -23.75 -17.43
C ILE A 42 -3.04 -24.97 -16.88
N GLN A 43 -4.35 -25.08 -17.15
CA GLN A 43 -5.15 -26.24 -16.75
C GLN A 43 -4.60 -27.54 -17.38
N GLN A 44 -4.22 -27.49 -18.65
CA GLN A 44 -3.61 -28.64 -19.34
C GLN A 44 -2.27 -29.03 -18.72
N LEU A 45 -1.39 -28.06 -18.43
CA LEU A 45 -0.10 -28.32 -17.78
C LEU A 45 -0.27 -28.89 -16.35
N VAL A 46 -1.28 -28.42 -15.62
CA VAL A 46 -1.66 -28.94 -14.30
C VAL A 46 -2.17 -30.38 -14.40
N ASN A 47 -3.01 -30.69 -15.38
CA ASN A 47 -3.51 -32.05 -15.58
C ASN A 47 -2.38 -32.99 -16.01
N GLN A 48 -1.47 -32.54 -16.89
CA GLN A 48 -0.28 -33.30 -17.28
C GLN A 48 0.64 -33.58 -16.09
N SER A 49 0.80 -32.65 -15.15
CA SER A 49 1.62 -32.92 -13.96
C SER A 49 1.01 -34.05 -13.12
N LYS A 50 -0.32 -34.07 -12.99
CA LYS A 50 -1.05 -35.15 -12.29
C LYS A 50 -0.92 -36.49 -13.01
N GLU A 51 -1.04 -36.51 -14.33
CA GLU A 51 -0.90 -37.74 -15.15
C GLU A 51 0.53 -38.28 -15.16
N SER A 52 1.53 -37.41 -15.04
CA SER A 52 2.95 -37.79 -15.01
C SER A 52 3.41 -38.43 -13.70
N ASN A 53 2.50 -38.72 -12.76
CA ASN A 53 2.79 -39.19 -11.40
C ASN A 53 3.84 -38.33 -10.68
N ALA A 54 3.87 -37.03 -10.94
CA ALA A 54 4.73 -36.13 -10.19
C ALA A 54 4.22 -36.06 -8.74
N ASP A 55 5.07 -36.46 -7.79
CA ASP A 55 4.76 -36.37 -6.36
C ASP A 55 4.48 -34.92 -5.96
N TYR A 56 5.15 -33.97 -6.63
CA TYR A 56 4.99 -32.55 -6.33
C TYR A 56 4.80 -31.65 -7.56
N ALA A 57 3.94 -30.63 -7.41
CA ALA A 57 3.73 -29.58 -8.42
C ALA A 57 4.00 -28.19 -7.82
N ILE A 58 4.97 -27.46 -8.38
CA ILE A 58 5.36 -26.12 -7.95
C ILE A 58 4.96 -25.13 -9.03
N VAL A 59 3.94 -24.33 -8.74
CA VAL A 59 3.48 -23.27 -9.63
C VAL A 59 4.00 -21.92 -9.15
N PHE A 60 4.63 -21.15 -10.05
CA PHE A 60 5.21 -19.85 -9.71
C PHE A 60 4.98 -18.83 -10.81
N GLY A 61 4.88 -17.56 -10.44
CA GLY A 61 4.66 -16.44 -11.36
C GLY A 61 5.06 -15.11 -10.74
N HIS A 62 5.06 -14.05 -11.56
CA HIS A 62 5.51 -12.71 -11.13
C HIS A 62 4.48 -11.97 -10.28
N TYR A 63 3.18 -12.15 -10.55
CA TYR A 63 2.10 -11.44 -9.87
C TYR A 63 1.44 -12.31 -8.80
N PRO A 64 1.08 -11.73 -7.64
CA PRO A 64 0.20 -12.42 -6.69
C PRO A 64 -1.14 -12.76 -7.33
N THR A 65 -1.73 -13.90 -6.98
CA THR A 65 -3.04 -14.34 -7.51
C THR A 65 -4.21 -13.38 -7.19
N SER A 66 -4.04 -12.44 -6.27
CA SER A 66 -5.00 -11.34 -6.01
C SER A 66 -4.98 -10.24 -7.06
N CYS A 67 -3.89 -10.14 -7.82
CA CYS A 67 -3.64 -9.09 -8.80
C CYS A 67 -3.63 -9.63 -10.23
N ILE A 68 -4.03 -10.90 -10.43
CA ILE A 68 -4.20 -11.51 -11.76
C ILE A 68 -5.68 -11.47 -12.11
N LEU A 69 -6.04 -10.78 -13.19
CA LEU A 69 -7.39 -10.82 -13.74
C LEU A 69 -7.49 -11.95 -14.74
N SER A 70 -8.44 -12.84 -14.53
CA SER A 70 -8.87 -13.81 -15.54
C SER A 70 -9.96 -13.18 -16.41
N GLN A 71 -9.83 -13.32 -17.72
CA GLN A 71 -10.90 -13.00 -18.67
C GLN A 71 -11.98 -14.09 -18.73
N SER A 72 -11.76 -15.24 -18.07
CA SER A 72 -12.70 -16.36 -17.98
C SER A 72 -13.55 -16.32 -16.71
N ASP A 73 -14.66 -17.05 -16.68
CA ASP A 73 -15.45 -17.29 -15.45
C ASP A 73 -14.68 -18.12 -14.41
N THR A 74 -13.64 -18.85 -14.85
CA THR A 74 -12.78 -19.68 -14.00
C THR A 74 -11.64 -18.86 -13.42
N ASN A 75 -11.70 -18.59 -12.12
CA ASN A 75 -10.59 -17.93 -11.44
C ASN A 75 -9.36 -18.85 -11.41
N ILE A 76 -8.16 -18.32 -11.70
CA ILE A 76 -6.92 -19.09 -11.60
C ILE A 76 -6.72 -19.70 -10.21
N ARG A 77 -7.28 -19.07 -9.18
CA ARG A 77 -7.30 -19.62 -7.82
C ARG A 77 -7.98 -20.98 -7.77
N ASN A 78 -9.07 -21.20 -8.50
CA ASN A 78 -9.78 -22.48 -8.52
C ASN A 78 -8.95 -23.58 -9.21
N ILE A 79 -8.19 -23.21 -10.24
CA ILE A 79 -7.28 -24.11 -10.97
C ILE A 79 -6.10 -24.51 -10.09
N LEU A 80 -5.53 -23.53 -9.39
CA LEU A 80 -4.47 -23.76 -8.42
C LEU A 80 -5.01 -24.58 -7.23
N ASP A 81 -6.17 -24.26 -6.67
CA ASP A 81 -6.83 -25.03 -5.60
C ASP A 81 -7.06 -26.50 -6.00
N ALA A 82 -7.41 -26.77 -7.26
CA ALA A 82 -7.52 -28.13 -7.78
C ALA A 82 -6.16 -28.85 -7.92
N CYS A 83 -5.06 -28.11 -8.03
CA CYS A 83 -3.69 -28.61 -8.07
C CYS A 83 -3.11 -28.82 -6.65
N LEU A 84 -3.70 -28.17 -5.65
CA LEU A 84 -3.20 -28.06 -4.29
C LEU A 84 -3.43 -29.27 -3.40
N THR A 85 -4.00 -30.36 -3.93
CA THR A 85 -4.15 -31.60 -3.17
C THR A 85 -2.81 -32.26 -2.83
N HIS A 86 -1.71 -31.93 -3.52
CA HIS A 86 -0.42 -32.56 -3.25
C HIS A 86 0.81 -31.65 -3.09
N THR A 87 0.78 -30.35 -3.43
CA THR A 87 1.89 -29.46 -3.03
C THR A 87 1.58 -27.98 -3.17
N LEU A 88 1.30 -27.35 -2.04
CA LEU A 88 2.05 -26.17 -1.66
C LEU A 88 2.63 -26.48 -0.29
N ILE A 89 3.61 -25.69 0.12
CA ILE A 89 3.79 -25.42 1.55
C ILE A 89 2.52 -24.66 1.98
N ILE A 90 1.38 -25.35 2.05
CA ILE A 90 0.14 -24.80 2.58
C ILE A 90 0.44 -24.66 4.06
N ARG A 91 0.76 -23.43 4.43
CA ARG A 91 0.71 -23.08 5.83
C ARG A 91 -0.75 -22.93 6.18
N TYR A 92 -1.26 -23.81 7.02
CA TYR A 92 -2.56 -23.58 7.64
C TYR A 92 -2.33 -22.90 8.99
N ARG A 93 -3.21 -21.96 9.32
CA ARG A 93 -3.18 -21.29 10.62
C ARG A 93 -4.04 -22.08 11.59
N LEU A 94 -3.40 -22.64 12.61
CA LEU A 94 -4.12 -23.13 13.76
C LEU A 94 -4.36 -21.94 14.69
N ALA A 95 -5.62 -21.68 15.03
CA ALA A 95 -6.00 -20.63 15.96
C ALA A 95 -6.88 -21.20 17.07
N ALA A 96 -6.67 -20.74 18.29
CA ALA A 96 -7.44 -21.13 19.48
C ALA A 96 -7.83 -19.89 20.29
N VAL A 97 -9.07 -19.90 20.79
CA VAL A 97 -9.57 -18.90 21.73
C VAL A 97 -9.66 -19.53 23.10
N ASP A 98 -8.89 -19.02 24.06
CA ASP A 98 -8.81 -19.53 25.42
C ASP A 98 -9.09 -18.39 26.40
N HIS A 99 -10.23 -18.44 27.10
CA HIS A 99 -10.64 -17.43 28.09
C HIS A 99 -10.57 -15.98 27.58
N GLY A 100 -10.95 -15.77 26.31
CA GLY A 100 -10.94 -14.45 25.67
C GLY A 100 -9.58 -14.01 25.13
N GLN A 101 -8.59 -14.90 25.07
CA GLN A 101 -7.30 -14.69 24.43
C GLN A 101 -7.21 -15.45 23.12
N PHE A 102 -6.74 -14.80 22.07
CA PHE A 102 -6.58 -15.42 20.75
C PHE A 102 -5.12 -15.81 20.52
N SER A 103 -4.83 -17.10 20.42
CA SER A 103 -3.49 -17.63 20.14
C SER A 103 -3.48 -18.34 18.78
N PHE A 104 -2.41 -18.18 18.01
CA PHE A 104 -2.30 -18.83 16.70
C PHE A 104 -0.86 -19.24 16.36
N ILE A 105 -0.73 -20.22 15.46
CA ILE A 105 0.54 -20.66 14.87
C ILE A 105 0.30 -21.03 13.40
N ASP A 106 1.27 -20.72 12.55
CA ASP A 106 1.26 -21.11 11.14
C ASP A 106 2.07 -22.40 10.97
N LEU A 107 1.40 -23.48 10.55
CA LEU A 107 1.95 -24.83 10.46
C LEU A 107 1.97 -25.29 9.02
N LYS A 108 2.99 -26.06 8.63
CA LYS A 108 2.99 -26.69 7.31
C LYS A 108 2.01 -27.87 7.32
N HIS A 109 1.34 -28.08 6.18
CA HIS A 109 0.57 -29.31 5.98
C HIS A 109 1.47 -30.56 6.15
N ASN A 110 0.94 -31.62 6.76
CA ASN A 110 1.64 -32.88 7.11
C ASN A 110 2.82 -32.76 8.09
N ASP A 111 2.95 -31.64 8.81
CA ASP A 111 3.95 -31.43 9.87
C ASP A 111 3.36 -31.82 11.24
N TRP A 112 3.51 -33.10 11.59
CA TRP A 112 2.97 -33.70 12.82
C TRP A 112 4.10 -34.11 13.78
N PRO A 113 3.88 -34.10 15.11
CA PRO A 113 2.69 -33.64 15.82
C PRO A 113 2.56 -32.11 15.88
N VAL A 114 1.38 -31.61 16.23
CA VAL A 114 1.07 -30.19 16.30
C VAL A 114 0.95 -29.74 17.76
N ALA A 115 1.53 -28.58 18.09
CA ALA A 115 1.45 -27.97 19.41
C ALA A 115 1.22 -26.45 19.31
N LEU A 116 0.22 -25.95 20.03
CA LEU A 116 -0.06 -24.52 20.21
C LEU A 116 -0.24 -24.22 21.70
N ILE A 117 0.63 -23.38 22.25
CA ILE A 117 0.50 -22.90 23.63
C ILE A 117 -0.55 -21.78 23.64
N THR A 118 -1.62 -21.98 24.39
CA THR A 118 -2.70 -21.00 24.52
C THR A 118 -2.51 -20.10 25.73
N ASN A 119 -1.89 -20.63 26.80
CA ASN A 119 -1.60 -19.88 28.01
C ASN A 119 -0.31 -20.39 28.69
N PRO A 120 0.68 -19.55 28.99
CA PRO A 120 0.73 -18.11 28.68
C PRO A 120 0.78 -17.84 27.17
N LYS A 121 0.16 -16.75 26.71
CA LYS A 121 0.15 -16.39 25.28
C LYS A 121 1.51 -15.83 24.83
N ASN A 122 1.83 -16.04 23.55
CA ASN A 122 3.08 -15.56 22.97
C ASN A 122 3.17 -14.03 23.06
N MET A 123 4.27 -13.52 23.61
CA MET A 123 4.48 -12.09 23.85
C MET A 123 4.41 -11.25 22.57
N LEU A 124 4.82 -11.81 21.42
CA LEU A 124 4.86 -11.10 20.14
C LEU A 124 3.46 -10.75 19.61
N PHE A 125 2.44 -11.48 20.04
CA PHE A 125 1.07 -11.37 19.53
C PHE A 125 0.06 -10.91 20.59
N MET A 126 0.53 -10.44 21.75
CA MET A 126 -0.36 -9.92 22.79
C MET A 126 -1.09 -8.64 22.33
N MET A 127 -2.35 -8.48 22.70
CA MET A 127 -3.09 -7.23 22.47
C MET A 127 -3.75 -6.71 23.77
N PRO A 128 -3.00 -6.13 24.73
CA PRO A 128 -3.49 -5.77 26.06
C PRO A 128 -4.70 -4.82 26.08
N GLN A 129 -4.87 -4.02 25.02
CA GLN A 129 -6.01 -3.11 24.87
C GLN A 129 -7.28 -3.81 24.37
N LYS A 130 -7.17 -5.01 23.79
CA LYS A 130 -8.28 -5.77 23.20
C LYS A 130 -8.53 -7.12 23.89
N GLU A 131 -7.55 -7.64 24.63
CA GLU A 131 -7.59 -8.94 25.30
C GLU A 131 -7.31 -8.80 26.79
N ASN A 132 -7.88 -9.69 27.60
CA ASN A 132 -7.73 -9.68 29.05
C ASN A 132 -6.37 -10.26 29.49
N SER A 133 -5.32 -9.44 29.49
CA SER A 133 -3.96 -9.85 29.89
C SER A 133 -3.84 -10.27 31.37
N LYS A 134 -4.74 -9.78 32.24
CA LYS A 134 -4.75 -10.16 33.67
C LYS A 134 -4.98 -11.65 33.88
N SER A 135 -5.73 -12.29 32.97
CA SER A 135 -6.02 -13.73 33.06
C SER A 135 -4.79 -14.63 32.87
N ILE A 136 -3.74 -14.17 32.17
CA ILE A 136 -2.45 -14.89 32.11
C ILE A 136 -1.77 -14.86 33.49
N ILE A 137 -1.71 -13.68 34.10
CA ILE A 137 -1.00 -13.44 35.36
C ILE A 137 -1.66 -14.19 36.53
N THR A 138 -2.98 -14.24 36.55
CA THR A 138 -3.74 -14.94 37.60
C THR A 138 -3.85 -16.45 37.37
N SER A 139 -3.41 -16.96 36.20
CA SER A 139 -3.52 -18.38 35.89
C SER A 139 -2.45 -19.19 36.62
N THR A 140 -2.86 -20.28 37.25
CA THR A 140 -1.97 -21.28 37.86
C THR A 140 -1.55 -22.40 36.88
N HIS A 141 -2.15 -22.43 35.69
CA HIS A 141 -1.98 -23.50 34.71
C HIS A 141 -1.34 -23.02 33.41
N VAL A 142 -0.46 -23.86 32.85
CA VAL A 142 -0.02 -23.80 31.45
C VAL A 142 -1.00 -24.61 30.61
N ARG A 143 -1.50 -24.04 29.52
CA ARG A 143 -2.49 -24.66 28.62
C ARG A 143 -1.92 -24.77 27.22
N ILE A 144 -2.02 -25.97 26.68
CA ILE A 144 -1.45 -26.34 25.39
C ILE A 144 -2.48 -27.16 24.64
N LEU A 145 -2.70 -26.79 23.38
CA LEU A 145 -3.42 -27.60 22.41
C LEU A 145 -2.39 -28.44 21.65
N ALA A 146 -2.34 -29.74 21.95
CA ALA A 146 -1.45 -30.68 21.30
C ALA A 146 -2.27 -31.81 20.65
N PHE A 147 -2.00 -32.11 19.38
CA PHE A 147 -2.67 -33.19 18.66
C PHE A 147 -1.82 -33.72 17.50
N SER A 148 -2.08 -34.96 17.10
CA SER A 148 -1.41 -35.63 15.98
C SER A 148 -2.40 -36.55 15.27
N THR A 149 -2.03 -37.09 14.11
CA THR A 149 -2.84 -38.12 13.41
C THR A 149 -2.88 -39.45 14.18
N VAL A 150 -1.92 -39.65 15.08
CA VAL A 150 -1.82 -40.80 15.99
C VAL A 150 -1.87 -40.30 17.44
N SER A 151 -2.13 -41.20 18.40
CA SER A 151 -2.16 -40.78 19.81
C SER A 151 -0.81 -40.20 20.25
N LEU A 152 -0.86 -39.22 21.13
CA LEU A 152 0.34 -38.65 21.74
C LEU A 152 0.94 -39.61 22.79
N LYS A 153 2.27 -39.58 22.93
CA LYS A 153 3.03 -40.36 23.91
C LYS A 153 3.33 -39.49 25.12
N THR A 154 3.97 -38.34 24.92
CA THR A 154 4.32 -37.38 25.98
C THR A 154 4.22 -35.94 25.48
N VAL A 155 3.90 -35.03 26.40
CA VAL A 155 3.99 -33.58 26.21
C VAL A 155 4.88 -33.05 27.32
N GLU A 156 6.07 -32.59 26.95
CA GLU A 156 7.11 -32.10 27.85
C GLU A 156 7.22 -30.58 27.72
N ILE A 157 7.38 -29.89 28.84
CA ILE A 157 7.53 -28.43 28.88
C ILE A 157 8.86 -28.14 29.56
N GLN A 158 9.74 -27.41 28.87
CA GLN A 158 10.97 -26.91 29.45
C GLN A 158 10.80 -25.44 29.83
N LEU A 159 11.29 -25.08 31.02
CA LEU A 159 11.20 -23.70 31.55
C LEU A 159 11.98 -22.68 30.70
N ASP A 160 12.79 -23.13 29.73
CA ASP A 160 13.49 -22.32 28.73
C ASP A 160 12.62 -21.96 27.51
N HIS A 161 11.29 -21.90 27.69
CA HIS A 161 10.32 -21.51 26.67
C HIS A 161 10.13 -22.52 25.52
N GLU A 162 10.41 -23.80 25.72
CA GLU A 162 10.25 -24.83 24.71
C GLU A 162 9.20 -25.87 25.12
N VAL A 163 8.30 -26.20 24.18
CA VAL A 163 7.34 -27.29 24.34
C VAL A 163 7.68 -28.38 23.34
N ARG A 164 7.88 -29.58 23.87
CA ARG A 164 8.23 -30.78 23.12
C ARG A 164 7.05 -31.74 23.15
N VAL A 165 6.54 -32.08 21.98
CA VAL A 165 5.43 -33.05 21.82
C VAL A 165 5.96 -34.25 21.07
N ILE A 166 5.75 -35.44 21.65
CA ILE A 166 6.14 -36.72 21.08
C ILE A 166 4.89 -37.56 20.87
N ASP A 167 4.72 -38.11 19.68
CA ASP A 167 3.63 -39.03 19.38
C ASP A 167 4.04 -40.52 19.44
N LYS A 168 3.08 -41.42 19.25
CA LYS A 168 3.33 -42.87 19.31
C LYS A 168 4.20 -43.41 18.16
N GLU A 169 4.38 -42.64 17.09
CA GLU A 169 5.31 -42.97 16.00
C GLU A 169 6.71 -42.37 16.24
N ASP A 170 6.98 -41.91 17.47
CA ASP A 170 8.21 -41.24 17.90
C ASP A 170 8.55 -40.00 17.06
N ARG A 171 7.55 -39.36 16.43
CA ARG A 171 7.71 -38.05 15.78
C ARG A 171 7.73 -36.97 16.85
N GLU A 172 8.68 -36.04 16.73
CA GLU A 172 8.91 -34.99 17.70
C GLU A 172 8.66 -33.60 17.09
N LYS A 173 7.95 -32.76 17.84
CA LYS A 173 7.81 -31.34 17.55
C LYS A 173 8.28 -30.50 18.73
N VAL A 174 9.29 -29.66 18.51
CA VAL A 174 9.72 -28.63 19.46
C VAL A 174 9.20 -27.27 18.99
N VAL A 175 8.45 -26.58 19.84
CA VAL A 175 7.93 -25.24 19.61
C VAL A 175 8.51 -24.30 20.66
N SER A 176 9.33 -23.34 20.22
CA SER A 176 9.80 -22.26 21.08
C SER A 176 8.74 -21.16 21.19
N HIS A 177 8.50 -20.71 22.42
CA HIS A 177 7.39 -19.84 22.75
C HIS A 177 7.77 -18.83 23.83
N TYR A 178 8.11 -17.63 23.40
CA TYR A 178 8.42 -16.53 24.31
C TYR A 178 7.15 -15.97 24.95
N PHE A 179 7.12 -15.93 26.28
CA PHE A 179 6.05 -15.28 27.05
C PHE A 179 6.65 -14.40 28.16
N SER A 180 5.89 -13.41 28.62
CA SER A 180 6.26 -12.54 29.74
C SER A 180 5.14 -12.58 30.79
N LEU A 181 5.52 -12.76 32.05
CA LEU A 181 4.60 -12.75 33.21
C LEU A 181 4.52 -11.37 33.87
N ASP A 182 5.56 -10.56 33.71
CA ASP A 182 5.73 -9.21 34.24
C ASP A 182 5.15 -8.12 33.31
N GLY A 183 4.68 -8.51 32.12
CA GLY A 183 4.16 -7.58 31.11
C GLY A 183 5.25 -6.79 30.39
N SER A 184 6.52 -7.16 30.53
CA SER A 184 7.62 -6.56 29.78
C SER A 184 7.50 -6.94 28.29
N TRP A 185 7.30 -5.92 27.46
CA TRP A 185 7.02 -6.06 26.03
C TRP A 185 8.31 -6.06 25.21
N LEU A 186 8.65 -7.18 24.58
CA LEU A 186 9.82 -7.30 23.70
C LEU A 186 9.45 -7.07 22.22
N SER A 187 8.90 -5.89 21.90
CA SER A 187 8.64 -5.47 20.51
C SER A 187 9.71 -4.47 20.05
N SER A 188 10.93 -4.94 19.81
CA SER A 188 12.08 -4.08 19.46
C SER A 188 12.12 -3.57 18.01
N ARG A 189 11.10 -3.85 17.17
CA ARG A 189 11.06 -3.32 15.80
C ARG A 189 9.79 -2.50 15.56
N ILE A 190 9.89 -1.21 15.88
CA ILE A 190 8.83 -0.20 15.69
C ILE A 190 8.48 -0.04 14.21
N LEU A 191 9.47 -0.08 13.31
CA LEU A 191 9.28 0.20 11.88
C LEU A 191 8.42 -0.87 11.17
N PRO A 192 8.70 -2.19 11.27
CA PRO A 192 7.84 -3.22 10.68
C PRO A 192 6.42 -3.22 11.25
N LYS A 193 6.27 -2.89 12.55
CA LYS A 193 4.96 -2.78 13.21
C LYS A 193 4.15 -1.61 12.66
N LEU A 194 4.78 -0.45 12.44
CA LEU A 194 4.13 0.68 11.78
C LEU A 194 3.77 0.33 10.33
N VAL A 195 4.68 -0.27 9.56
CA VAL A 195 4.42 -0.67 8.17
C VAL A 195 3.29 -1.70 8.06
N LEU A 196 3.17 -2.65 9.00
CA LEU A 196 2.08 -3.63 9.02
C LEU A 196 0.75 -3.04 9.52
N MET A 197 0.80 -2.06 10.43
CA MET A 197 -0.40 -1.42 10.99
C MET A 197 -1.01 -0.37 10.05
N PHE A 198 -0.22 0.19 9.13
CA PHE A 198 -0.70 1.22 8.22
C PHE A 198 -1.13 0.65 6.87
N ASN A 199 -2.38 0.92 6.50
CA ASN A 199 -2.83 0.74 5.13
C ASN A 199 -2.14 1.78 4.23
N VAL A 200 -1.17 1.33 3.44
CA VAL A 200 -0.37 2.15 2.53
C VAL A 200 -1.26 2.98 1.57
N VAL A 201 -2.44 2.48 1.21
CA VAL A 201 -3.43 3.21 0.39
C VAL A 201 -3.87 4.49 1.09
N HIS A 202 -4.25 4.40 2.37
CA HIS A 202 -4.73 5.55 3.14
C HIS A 202 -3.63 6.57 3.41
N ILE A 203 -2.38 6.12 3.59
CA ILE A 203 -1.23 7.04 3.69
C ILE A 203 -1.11 7.86 2.41
N PHE A 204 -1.08 7.22 1.24
CA PHE A 204 -0.94 7.96 -0.02
C PHE A 204 -2.12 8.87 -0.33
N GLN A 205 -3.36 8.43 0.00
CA GLN A 205 -4.54 9.28 -0.07
C GLN A 205 -4.40 10.54 0.81
N PHE A 206 -3.96 10.37 2.05
CA PHE A 206 -3.77 11.45 3.00
C PHE A 206 -2.68 12.42 2.56
N LEU A 207 -1.52 11.90 2.11
CA LEU A 207 -0.42 12.73 1.59
C LEU A 207 -0.87 13.54 0.36
N PHE A 208 -1.55 12.90 -0.58
CA PHE A 208 -2.10 13.57 -1.76
C PHE A 208 -3.09 14.68 -1.37
N ALA A 209 -4.02 14.39 -0.46
CA ALA A 209 -5.01 15.36 0.01
C ALA A 209 -4.35 16.59 0.67
N ILE A 210 -3.33 16.38 1.51
CA ILE A 210 -2.58 17.49 2.12
C ILE A 210 -1.90 18.34 1.05
N THR A 211 -1.19 17.72 0.11
CA THR A 211 -0.47 18.47 -0.93
C THR A 211 -1.43 19.24 -1.85
N LEU A 212 -2.60 18.67 -2.14
CA LEU A 212 -3.67 19.36 -2.87
C LEU A 212 -4.22 20.56 -2.11
N VAL A 213 -4.49 20.41 -0.81
CA VAL A 213 -4.94 21.52 0.04
C VAL A 213 -3.89 22.63 0.07
N LEU A 214 -2.62 22.27 0.22
CA LEU A 214 -1.50 23.23 0.21
C LEU A 214 -1.32 23.94 -1.13
N SER A 215 -1.67 23.32 -2.26
CA SER A 215 -1.57 23.96 -3.57
C SER A 215 -2.76 24.87 -3.90
N VAL A 216 -3.99 24.49 -3.50
CA VAL A 216 -5.20 25.21 -3.89
C VAL A 216 -5.62 26.24 -2.84
N VAL A 217 -5.73 25.85 -1.57
CA VAL A 217 -6.37 26.66 -0.52
C VAL A 217 -5.65 27.99 -0.28
N PRO A 218 -4.30 28.06 -0.17
CA PRO A 218 -3.60 29.32 0.01
C PRO A 218 -3.87 30.33 -1.11
N LEU A 219 -3.84 29.89 -2.38
CA LEU A 219 -4.08 30.78 -3.51
C LEU A 219 -5.53 31.29 -3.52
N CYS A 220 -6.51 30.42 -3.26
CA CYS A 220 -7.91 30.79 -3.19
C CYS A 220 -8.18 31.78 -2.05
N LEU A 221 -7.65 31.52 -0.84
CA LEU A 221 -7.79 32.42 0.30
C LEU A 221 -7.16 33.79 0.02
N LEU A 222 -5.97 33.84 -0.56
CA LEU A 222 -5.30 35.11 -0.91
C LEU A 222 -6.10 35.89 -1.96
N ARG A 223 -6.69 35.21 -2.95
CA ARG A 223 -7.55 35.84 -3.96
C ARG A 223 -8.83 36.39 -3.34
N LEU A 224 -9.48 35.65 -2.44
CA LEU A 224 -10.66 36.12 -1.70
C LEU A 224 -10.34 37.35 -0.85
N LEU A 225 -9.21 37.31 -0.11
CA LEU A 225 -8.73 38.47 0.66
C LEU A 225 -8.41 39.68 -0.23
N HIS A 226 -7.89 39.46 -1.44
CA HIS A 226 -7.64 40.54 -2.39
C HIS A 226 -8.93 41.18 -2.91
N ILE A 227 -9.94 40.38 -3.26
CA ILE A 227 -11.26 40.88 -3.68
C ILE A 227 -11.91 41.66 -2.54
N TYR A 228 -11.85 41.13 -1.32
CA TYR A 228 -12.40 41.81 -0.15
C TYR A 228 -11.67 43.14 0.14
N TYR A 229 -10.33 43.17 0.02
CA TYR A 229 -9.53 44.40 0.16
C TYR A 229 -9.86 45.45 -0.91
N LYS A 230 -10.09 45.03 -2.16
CA LYS A 230 -10.51 45.93 -3.23
C LYS A 230 -11.89 46.54 -2.96
N ASN A 231 -12.76 45.80 -2.27
CA ASN A 231 -14.15 46.18 -2.01
C ASN A 231 -14.34 46.96 -0.68
N ARG A 232 -13.44 46.84 0.32
CA ARG A 232 -13.47 47.64 1.58
C ARG A 232 -12.08 47.87 2.21
N GLN A 233 -11.92 49.03 2.87
CA GLN A 233 -10.69 49.54 3.53
C GLN A 233 -10.16 48.67 4.70
N LEU A 234 -9.66 47.46 4.45
CA LEU A 234 -8.88 46.72 5.45
C LEU A 234 -7.39 47.08 5.36
N HIS A 235 -6.70 47.16 6.50
CA HIS A 235 -5.25 47.33 6.54
C HIS A 235 -4.54 46.06 6.04
N ARG A 236 -3.44 46.23 5.27
CA ARG A 236 -2.65 45.12 4.72
C ARG A 236 -2.26 44.13 5.82
N PRO A 237 -2.42 42.80 5.61
CA PRO A 237 -1.99 41.81 6.58
C PRO A 237 -0.46 41.88 6.74
N ARG A 238 0.00 42.44 7.85
CA ARG A 238 1.41 42.52 8.23
C ARG A 238 1.73 41.32 9.13
N LEU A 239 2.35 40.30 8.56
CA LEU A 239 2.94 39.21 9.35
C LEU A 239 4.22 39.72 10.03
N ARG A 240 4.38 39.38 11.32
CA ARG A 240 5.49 39.83 12.16
C ARG A 240 6.85 39.24 11.73
N ILE A 241 6.85 38.12 11.01
CA ILE A 241 8.05 37.41 10.56
C ILE A 241 8.36 37.77 9.10
N LYS A 242 9.53 38.40 8.86
CA LYS A 242 9.94 38.93 7.55
C LYS A 242 9.98 37.88 6.43
N PHE A 243 10.42 36.65 6.72
CA PHE A 243 10.49 35.55 5.75
C PHE A 243 9.10 35.14 5.25
N PHE A 244 8.20 34.78 6.17
CA PHE A 244 6.82 34.42 5.83
C PHE A 244 6.07 35.57 5.16
N HIS A 245 6.32 36.82 5.59
CA HIS A 245 5.73 37.98 4.93
C HIS A 245 6.19 38.12 3.47
N SER A 246 7.47 37.86 3.17
CA SER A 246 8.01 37.87 1.80
C SER A 246 7.33 36.81 0.92
N TRP A 247 7.19 35.59 1.41
CA TRP A 247 6.50 34.50 0.69
C TRP A 247 5.00 34.75 0.52
N LEU A 248 4.34 35.24 1.57
CA LEU A 248 2.92 35.61 1.52
C LEU A 248 2.68 36.69 0.47
N ARG A 249 3.55 37.71 0.41
CA ARG A 249 3.48 38.76 -0.63
C ARG A 249 3.62 38.17 -2.02
N LYS A 250 4.62 37.30 -2.25
CA LYS A 250 4.86 36.66 -3.55
C LYS A 250 3.65 35.86 -4.02
N LEU A 251 3.07 35.03 -3.14
CA LEU A 251 1.88 34.25 -3.43
C LEU A 251 0.64 35.13 -3.61
N TRP A 252 0.52 36.22 -2.84
CA TRP A 252 -0.57 37.18 -3.00
C TRP A 252 -0.56 37.79 -4.40
N ILE A 253 0.59 38.32 -4.85
CA ILE A 253 0.70 38.92 -6.19
C ILE A 253 0.45 37.87 -7.29
N LEU A 254 0.90 36.63 -7.10
CA LEU A 254 0.59 35.54 -8.02
C LEU A 254 -0.93 35.29 -8.13
N SER A 255 -1.64 35.31 -7.00
CA SER A 255 -3.09 35.06 -6.95
C SER A 255 -3.94 36.13 -7.66
N THR A 256 -3.40 37.34 -7.88
CA THR A 256 -4.11 38.42 -8.58
C THR A 256 -4.00 38.33 -10.10
N ILE A 257 -3.09 37.52 -10.63
CA ILE A 257 -2.92 37.33 -12.08
C ILE A 257 -3.86 36.20 -12.52
N ASP A 258 -4.94 36.54 -13.22
CA ASP A 258 -5.99 35.59 -13.62
C ASP A 258 -5.44 34.35 -14.33
N LYS A 259 -4.63 34.54 -15.37
CA LYS A 259 -4.08 33.42 -16.17
C LYS A 259 -3.25 32.45 -15.32
N ALA A 260 -2.43 32.98 -14.41
CA ALA A 260 -1.58 32.17 -13.53
C ALA A 260 -2.41 31.46 -12.45
N PHE A 261 -3.35 32.19 -11.84
CA PHE A 261 -4.25 31.62 -10.82
C PHE A 261 -5.09 30.48 -11.38
N TYR A 262 -5.85 30.73 -12.46
CA TYR A 262 -6.72 29.72 -13.04
C TYR A 262 -5.92 28.54 -13.59
N GLY A 263 -4.77 28.79 -14.24
CA GLY A 263 -3.89 27.71 -14.72
C GLY A 263 -3.41 26.80 -13.59
N LEU A 264 -2.95 27.36 -12.47
CA LEU A 264 -2.45 26.57 -11.34
C LEU A 264 -3.59 25.83 -10.60
N VAL A 265 -4.68 26.51 -10.29
CA VAL A 265 -5.80 25.93 -9.53
C VAL A 265 -6.54 24.89 -10.37
N LEU A 266 -6.88 25.19 -11.63
CA LEU A 266 -7.58 24.24 -12.49
C LEU A 266 -6.74 23.01 -12.78
N TYR A 267 -5.41 23.14 -12.93
CA TYR A 267 -4.54 21.98 -13.08
C TYR A 267 -4.57 21.08 -11.84
N ALA A 268 -4.47 21.65 -10.64
CA ALA A 268 -4.52 20.87 -9.41
C ALA A 268 -5.87 20.17 -9.21
N LEU A 269 -6.98 20.84 -9.56
CA LEU A 269 -8.33 20.25 -9.53
C LEU A 269 -8.57 19.24 -10.65
N TYR A 270 -7.97 19.44 -11.83
CA TYR A 270 -8.04 18.48 -12.92
C TYR A 270 -7.33 17.18 -12.53
N LEU A 271 -6.20 17.27 -11.82
CA LEU A 271 -5.49 16.09 -11.35
C LEU A 271 -6.34 15.24 -10.38
N THR A 272 -7.32 15.82 -9.69
CA THR A 272 -8.16 15.08 -8.73
C THR A 272 -9.42 14.50 -9.37
N VAL A 273 -10.04 15.23 -10.29
CA VAL A 273 -11.34 14.85 -10.90
C VAL A 273 -11.18 14.26 -12.29
N GLY A 274 -10.22 14.77 -13.06
CA GLY A 274 -10.07 14.49 -14.47
C GLY A 274 -9.38 13.16 -14.77
N PRO A 275 -9.63 12.58 -15.96
CA PRO A 275 -8.90 11.43 -16.44
C PRO A 275 -7.46 11.84 -16.80
N TRP A 276 -6.48 11.11 -16.29
CA TRP A 276 -5.07 11.37 -16.58
C TRP A 276 -4.68 10.80 -17.94
N THR A 277 -5.24 9.63 -18.26
CA THR A 277 -4.98 8.92 -19.50
C THR A 277 -6.24 8.17 -19.90
N VAL A 278 -6.59 8.27 -21.18
CA VAL A 278 -7.65 7.49 -21.82
C VAL A 278 -6.99 6.77 -22.99
N GLY A 279 -7.05 5.45 -23.01
CA GLY A 279 -6.43 4.68 -24.07
C GLY A 279 -6.58 3.19 -23.86
N GLU A 280 -6.08 2.42 -24.82
CA GLU A 280 -6.00 0.96 -24.71
C GLU A 280 -4.94 0.60 -23.67
N ILE A 281 -5.39 0.17 -22.49
CA ILE A 281 -4.50 -0.21 -21.39
C ILE A 281 -4.14 -1.71 -21.51
N ILE A 282 -5.03 -2.48 -22.12
CA ILE A 282 -4.97 -3.93 -22.37
C ILE A 282 -5.53 -4.18 -23.76
N GLU A 283 -5.09 -5.25 -24.44
CA GLU A 283 -5.62 -5.68 -25.75
C GLU A 283 -7.15 -5.64 -25.77
N ASP A 284 -7.71 -4.88 -26.73
CA ASP A 284 -9.14 -4.69 -26.99
C ASP A 284 -9.95 -4.02 -25.85
N HIS A 285 -9.29 -3.45 -24.85
CA HIS A 285 -9.95 -2.76 -23.74
C HIS A 285 -9.43 -1.34 -23.52
N ILE A 286 -10.29 -0.37 -23.84
CA ILE A 286 -10.10 1.03 -23.47
C ILE A 286 -10.27 1.16 -21.97
N GLY A 287 -9.25 1.72 -21.33
CA GLY A 287 -9.28 2.06 -19.92
C GLY A 287 -9.06 3.55 -19.68
N VAL A 288 -9.51 4.00 -18.51
CA VAL A 288 -9.37 5.38 -18.05
C VAL A 288 -8.71 5.39 -16.68
N ILE A 289 -7.60 6.12 -16.56
CA ILE A 289 -6.83 6.24 -15.33
C ILE A 289 -7.23 7.54 -14.62
N PHE A 290 -7.63 7.44 -13.37
CA PHE A 290 -7.85 8.56 -12.45
C PHE A 290 -6.90 8.46 -11.25
N VAL A 291 -6.83 9.52 -10.45
CA VAL A 291 -6.06 9.47 -9.18
C VAL A 291 -6.62 8.43 -8.21
N TRP A 292 -7.93 8.19 -8.25
CA TRP A 292 -8.64 7.33 -7.32
C TRP A 292 -8.70 5.87 -7.78
N GLY A 293 -8.43 5.58 -9.06
CA GLY A 293 -8.39 4.22 -9.57
C GLY A 293 -8.37 4.16 -11.10
N ILE A 294 -8.35 2.94 -11.62
CA ILE A 294 -8.33 2.65 -13.06
C ILE A 294 -9.63 1.94 -13.42
N PHE A 295 -10.29 2.42 -14.47
CA PHE A 295 -11.42 1.74 -15.11
C PHE A 295 -10.95 0.99 -16.33
N ILE A 296 -11.33 -0.27 -16.44
CA ILE A 296 -11.03 -1.13 -17.59
C ILE A 296 -12.33 -1.84 -17.96
N GLY A 297 -12.94 -1.46 -19.08
CA GLY A 297 -14.31 -1.90 -19.41
C GLY A 297 -15.29 -1.60 -18.27
N ASN A 298 -15.94 -2.64 -17.72
CA ASN A 298 -16.88 -2.53 -16.59
C ASN A 298 -16.25 -2.80 -15.20
N ARG A 299 -14.93 -2.97 -15.11
CA ARG A 299 -14.25 -3.29 -13.85
C ARG A 299 -13.50 -2.08 -13.30
N TYR A 300 -13.66 -1.84 -12.00
CA TYR A 300 -12.98 -0.78 -11.25
C TYR A 300 -11.85 -1.37 -10.41
N LEU A 301 -10.65 -0.82 -10.57
CA LEU A 301 -9.44 -1.22 -9.84
C LEU A 301 -9.01 -0.06 -8.93
N PRO A 302 -9.13 -0.20 -7.59
CA PRO A 302 -8.66 0.82 -6.67
C PRO A 302 -7.12 0.91 -6.69
N GLY A 303 -6.59 2.09 -6.98
CA GLY A 303 -5.15 2.31 -7.12
C GLY A 303 -4.55 2.99 -5.89
N ALA A 304 -3.70 2.28 -5.12
CA ALA A 304 -2.88 2.94 -4.09
C ALA A 304 -1.81 3.86 -4.72
N PHE A 305 -1.23 3.39 -5.82
CA PHE A 305 -0.08 4.03 -6.48
C PHE A 305 -0.47 5.22 -7.36
N THR A 306 -1.72 5.32 -7.81
CA THR A 306 -2.23 6.51 -8.51
C THR A 306 -2.19 7.72 -7.59
N TYR A 307 -2.57 7.57 -6.30
CA TYR A 307 -2.39 8.62 -5.29
C TYR A 307 -0.92 8.97 -5.05
N ALA A 308 -0.02 7.98 -5.01
CA ALA A 308 1.41 8.21 -4.85
C ALA A 308 2.00 9.04 -6.01
N TYR A 309 1.58 8.74 -7.26
CA TYR A 309 1.98 9.53 -8.42
C TYR A 309 1.41 10.94 -8.39
N GLY A 310 0.14 11.09 -8.01
CA GLY A 310 -0.51 12.40 -7.87
C GLY A 310 0.20 13.26 -6.83
N TYR A 311 0.60 12.64 -5.71
CA TYR A 311 1.40 13.28 -4.66
C TYR A 311 2.75 13.73 -5.21
N PHE A 312 3.49 12.85 -5.91
CA PHE A 312 4.78 13.19 -6.51
C PHE A 312 4.65 14.32 -7.54
N GLN A 313 3.62 14.26 -8.39
CA GLN A 313 3.33 15.29 -9.40
C GLN A 313 3.08 16.66 -8.75
N LEU A 314 2.26 16.69 -7.70
CA LEU A 314 1.96 17.93 -6.99
C LEU A 314 3.17 18.44 -6.19
N CYS A 315 3.89 17.54 -5.52
CA CYS A 315 4.98 17.90 -4.62
C CYS A 315 6.26 18.31 -5.38
N CYS A 316 6.65 17.57 -6.42
CA CYS A 316 7.94 17.76 -7.10
C CYS A 316 7.85 18.72 -8.29
N PHE A 317 6.69 18.88 -8.91
CA PHE A 317 6.53 19.74 -10.09
C PHE A 317 5.62 20.92 -9.82
N HIS A 318 4.39 20.67 -9.35
CA HIS A 318 3.39 21.74 -9.23
C HIS A 318 3.74 22.78 -8.15
N LEU A 319 4.10 22.34 -6.94
CA LEU A 319 4.50 23.26 -5.87
C LEU A 319 5.77 24.06 -6.22
N PRO A 320 6.87 23.45 -6.72
CA PRO A 320 8.02 24.21 -7.18
C PRO A 320 7.70 25.20 -8.30
N LEU A 321 6.88 24.80 -9.28
CA LEU A 321 6.42 25.68 -10.35
C LEU A 321 5.69 26.92 -9.80
N MET A 322 4.76 26.70 -8.86
CA MET A 322 4.04 27.77 -8.18
C MET A 322 4.99 28.75 -7.47
N LEU A 323 5.97 28.22 -6.72
CA LEU A 323 6.95 29.05 -6.00
C LEU A 323 7.86 29.84 -6.94
N ILE A 324 8.30 29.23 -8.04
CA ILE A 324 9.13 29.88 -9.07
C ILE A 324 8.33 30.99 -9.75
N LEU A 325 7.09 30.72 -10.16
CA LEU A 325 6.20 31.73 -10.77
C LEU A 325 5.95 32.89 -9.81
N ALA A 326 5.64 32.59 -8.53
CA ALA A 326 5.45 33.61 -7.50
C ALA A 326 6.70 34.50 -7.34
N HIS A 327 7.89 33.90 -7.36
CA HIS A 327 9.15 34.64 -7.27
C HIS A 327 9.39 35.53 -8.49
N ARG A 328 9.15 35.02 -9.70
CA ARG A 328 9.37 35.77 -10.96
C ARG A 328 8.40 36.94 -11.07
N VAL A 329 7.13 36.72 -10.76
CA VAL A 329 6.08 37.76 -10.76
C VAL A 329 6.41 38.88 -9.78
N ASP A 330 6.80 38.55 -8.54
CA ASP A 330 7.19 39.56 -7.54
C ASP A 330 8.41 40.38 -8.00
N ARG A 331 9.41 39.73 -8.62
CA ARG A 331 10.59 40.43 -9.13
C ARG A 331 10.25 41.37 -10.29
N SER A 332 9.41 40.94 -11.24
CA SER A 332 8.94 41.79 -12.34
C SER A 332 8.11 42.97 -11.83
N TYR A 333 7.26 42.76 -10.82
CA TYR A 333 6.49 43.83 -10.19
C TYR A 333 7.39 44.88 -9.51
N LEU A 334 8.42 44.44 -8.77
CA LEU A 334 9.40 45.33 -8.14
C LEU A 334 10.21 46.15 -9.16
N TYR A 335 10.70 45.52 -10.24
CA TYR A 335 11.40 46.26 -11.31
C TYR A 335 10.49 47.29 -12.00
N GLY A 336 9.22 46.96 -12.21
CA GLY A 336 8.24 47.90 -12.75
C GLY A 336 8.00 49.12 -11.85
N LEU A 337 8.00 48.92 -10.53
CA LEU A 337 7.91 50.00 -9.56
C LEU A 337 9.15 50.89 -9.55
N ASP A 338 10.35 50.31 -9.57
CA ASP A 338 11.61 51.07 -9.62
C ASP A 338 11.72 51.88 -10.92
N TYR A 339 11.33 51.31 -12.07
CA TYR A 339 11.28 52.03 -13.34
C TYR A 339 10.29 53.21 -13.31
N LYS A 340 9.09 53.03 -12.76
CA LYS A 340 8.12 54.13 -12.57
C LYS A 340 8.70 55.21 -11.65
N LYS A 341 9.37 54.83 -10.56
CA LYS A 341 10.01 55.77 -9.61
C LYS A 341 11.14 56.56 -10.27
N LEU A 342 11.96 55.92 -11.10
CA LEU A 342 12.99 56.57 -11.91
C LEU A 342 12.39 57.52 -12.96
N LYS A 343 11.24 57.17 -13.58
CA LYS A 343 10.52 58.08 -14.49
C LYS A 343 9.99 59.33 -13.79
N ILE A 344 9.41 59.16 -12.59
CA ILE A 344 8.91 60.26 -11.76
C ILE A 344 10.07 61.19 -11.35
N LEU A 345 11.20 60.62 -10.92
CA LEU A 345 12.41 61.40 -10.59
C LEU A 345 13.01 62.14 -11.79
N ARG A 346 12.79 61.65 -13.01
CA ARG A 346 13.24 62.29 -14.26
C ARG A 346 12.19 63.19 -14.92
N GLY A 347 11.05 63.45 -14.26
CA GLY A 347 10.03 64.40 -14.75
C GLY A 347 9.20 63.93 -15.96
N TYR A 348 9.25 62.65 -16.32
CA TYR A 348 8.43 62.13 -17.43
C TYR A 348 7.02 61.77 -16.93
N PRO A 349 5.94 62.22 -17.61
CA PRO A 349 4.58 61.92 -17.18
C PRO A 349 4.30 60.42 -17.25
N CYS A 350 3.93 59.83 -16.11
CA CYS A 350 3.45 58.45 -16.03
C CYS A 350 2.02 58.38 -16.56
N ARG A 351 1.83 57.99 -17.83
CA ARG A 351 0.52 57.50 -18.29
C ARG A 351 0.22 56.19 -17.56
N ASN A 352 -0.89 56.19 -16.82
CA ASN A 352 -1.38 55.04 -16.06
C ASN A 352 -1.59 53.85 -17.00
N PHE A 353 -0.78 52.81 -16.81
CA PHE A 353 -1.12 51.47 -17.25
C PHE A 353 -1.58 50.68 -16.03
N VAL A 354 -2.88 50.37 -16.08
CA VAL A 354 -3.74 49.59 -15.18
C VAL A 354 -4.07 50.24 -13.84
#